data_AF-A0A353Z055-F1
#
_entry.id   AF-A0A353Z055-F1
#
_cell.length_a   1.000
_cell.length_b   1.000
_cell.length_c   1.000
_cell.angle_alpha   90.00
_cell.angle_beta   90.00
_cell.angle_gamma   90.00
#
_symmetry.space_group_name_H-M   'P 1'
#
loop_
_entity.id
_entity.type
_entity.pdbx_description
1 polymer ?
#
loop_
_entity_poly.entity_id
_entity_poly.type
_entity_poly.pdbx_seq_one_letter_code
_entity_poly.pdbx_strand_id
1 'polypeptide(L)'
;MLKKSLLFTVVISLFFGCKPDSNQTTSKSIPYPNKEWKGVQGKTLAESTPDFIGQPEAPEGAPNVLVIMLDDAGYSNASSFGGVMKTPTFDRIGDEGIRYTHMSVAAVCSPTRGSLLTGYNIHQIGTGIISEFATGYPGYNSQIDYTTPSIAKILTENGYATAAFGKWHNTPMEEASPAGPFESWPTGIWGFEYFWGFLGGETNQFHPLLYENTTAIETPKTNADGSTFHISHGMADQAIKWLDNWKGLRDDPFFMYYTPGAVHAPIQVPKEWRDKYKGQFDEGWHVYREQLLERQKKL
;
A
#
# COMPACT_ATOMS: atom_id res chain seq x y z
N MET A 1 55.44 -14.53 69.29
CA MET A 1 55.72 -15.95 69.00
C MET A 1 54.80 -16.39 67.86
N LEU A 2 55.40 -16.79 66.72
CA LEU A 2 54.93 -17.71 65.64
C LEU A 2 53.45 -17.68 65.18
N LYS A 3 53.08 -17.81 63.90
CA LYS A 3 53.71 -17.74 62.56
C LYS A 3 52.58 -18.06 61.55
N LYS A 4 52.56 -17.38 60.39
CA LYS A 4 52.08 -17.80 59.04
C LYS A 4 50.55 -18.07 58.88
N SER A 5 49.91 -17.77 57.75
CA SER A 5 50.34 -17.83 56.36
C SER A 5 49.51 -16.86 55.49
N LEU A 6 50.17 -16.10 54.61
CA LEU A 6 49.52 -15.25 53.61
C LEU A 6 49.51 -16.05 52.28
N LEU A 7 48.32 -16.40 51.79
CA LEU A 7 48.14 -17.01 50.48
C LEU A 7 47.90 -15.88 49.47
N PHE A 8 48.85 -15.65 48.56
CA PHE A 8 48.67 -14.74 47.44
C PHE A 8 48.01 -15.50 46.28
N THR A 9 46.71 -15.27 46.07
CA THR A 9 46.02 -15.70 44.84
C THR A 9 46.15 -14.58 43.82
N VAL A 10 46.98 -14.79 42.80
CA VAL A 10 47.04 -13.91 41.62
C VAL A 10 45.83 -14.24 40.75
N VAL A 11 44.83 -13.36 40.74
CA VAL A 11 43.74 -13.40 39.76
C VAL A 11 44.23 -12.72 38.49
N ILE A 12 44.58 -13.51 37.48
CA ILE A 12 44.87 -13.01 36.13
C ILE A 12 43.53 -12.72 35.46
N SER A 13 43.11 -11.45 35.48
CA SER A 13 41.97 -10.98 34.70
C SER A 13 42.39 -10.85 33.23
N LEU A 14 42.09 -11.87 32.43
CA LEU A 14 42.13 -11.81 30.97
C LEU A 14 40.98 -10.92 30.49
N PHE A 15 41.27 -9.64 30.27
CA PHE A 15 40.39 -8.77 29.50
C PHE A 15 40.47 -9.20 28.03
N PHE A 16 39.53 -10.05 27.60
CA PHE A 16 39.20 -10.15 26.19
C PHE A 16 38.53 -8.84 25.77
N GLY A 17 39.34 -7.92 25.26
CA GLY A 17 38.86 -6.77 24.53
C GLY A 17 38.21 -7.24 23.24
N CYS A 18 36.92 -7.56 23.31
CA CYS A 18 36.07 -7.63 22.13
C CYS A 18 35.97 -6.19 21.62
N LYS A 19 36.82 -5.81 20.66
CA LYS A 19 36.55 -4.62 19.86
C LYS A 19 35.23 -4.91 19.14
N PRO A 20 34.16 -4.13 19.34
CA PRO A 20 33.04 -4.19 18.42
C PRO A 20 33.61 -3.83 17.04
N ASP A 21 33.36 -4.68 16.05
CA ASP A 21 33.55 -4.31 14.65
C ASP A 21 32.63 -3.12 14.39
N SER A 22 33.18 -1.92 14.55
CA SER A 22 32.56 -0.69 14.11
C SER A 22 32.58 -0.70 12.58
N ASN A 23 31.39 -0.61 11.99
CA ASN A 23 31.10 -0.40 10.57
C ASN A 23 31.16 -1.64 9.66
N GLN A 24 30.22 -2.54 9.88
CA GLN A 24 29.40 -2.98 8.75
C GLN A 24 27.95 -2.61 9.02
N THR A 25 27.60 -1.35 8.75
CA THR A 25 26.24 -1.02 8.35
C THR A 25 25.98 -1.84 7.10
N THR A 26 25.35 -3.01 7.24
CA THR A 26 24.92 -3.80 6.10
C THR A 26 24.10 -2.86 5.22
N SER A 27 24.45 -2.73 3.94
CA SER A 27 23.76 -1.88 2.95
C SER A 27 22.28 -2.26 2.69
N LYS A 28 21.68 -3.04 3.59
CA LYS A 28 20.37 -3.67 3.51
C LYS A 28 19.48 -3.36 4.72
N SER A 29 19.89 -2.49 5.63
CA SER A 29 19.03 -2.04 6.74
C SER A 29 18.14 -0.90 6.28
N ILE A 30 16.84 -0.98 6.55
CA ILE A 30 15.88 0.12 6.37
C ILE A 30 15.74 0.85 7.72
N PRO A 31 15.71 2.20 7.76
CA PRO A 31 15.88 3.10 6.61
C PRO A 31 17.29 3.04 6.04
N TYR A 32 17.39 3.13 4.71
CA TYR A 32 18.70 3.13 4.05
C TYR A 32 19.51 4.34 4.51
N PRO A 33 20.82 4.17 4.81
CA PRO A 33 21.65 5.30 5.21
C PRO A 33 21.69 6.33 4.08
N ASN A 34 21.58 7.62 4.45
CA ASN A 34 21.70 8.71 3.49
C ASN A 34 23.02 8.61 2.73
N LYS A 35 22.98 8.88 1.42
CA LYS A 35 24.21 8.99 0.60
C LYS A 35 25.11 10.07 1.23
N GLU A 36 26.38 9.74 1.42
CA GLU A 36 27.36 10.71 1.91
C GLU A 36 27.68 11.74 0.83
N TRP A 37 27.77 13.01 1.22
CA TRP A 37 28.24 14.08 0.35
C TRP A 37 29.73 13.88 0.04
N LYS A 38 30.07 13.81 -1.24
CA LYS A 38 31.42 13.55 -1.75
C LYS A 38 32.12 14.79 -2.27
N GLY A 39 31.54 15.97 -2.06
CA GLY A 39 32.17 17.20 -2.48
C GLY A 39 33.38 17.55 -1.62
N VAL A 40 34.03 18.65 -1.98
CA VAL A 40 35.18 19.20 -1.25
C VAL A 40 34.87 20.65 -0.91
N GLN A 41 35.00 21.02 0.37
CA GLN A 41 34.84 22.41 0.80
C GLN A 41 36.21 23.03 1.08
N GLY A 42 36.68 23.85 0.14
CA GLY A 42 37.92 24.62 0.27
C GLY A 42 37.71 25.98 0.93
N LYS A 43 38.79 26.76 1.09
CA LYS A 43 38.71 28.14 1.63
C LYS A 43 38.21 29.14 0.59
N THR A 44 38.34 28.81 -0.69
CA THR A 44 37.81 29.59 -1.81
C THR A 44 36.91 28.73 -2.69
N LEU A 45 36.09 29.37 -3.53
CA LEU A 45 35.27 28.66 -4.52
C LEU A 45 36.14 27.82 -5.47
N ALA A 46 37.34 28.30 -5.81
CA ALA A 46 38.29 27.59 -6.68
C ALA A 46 38.87 26.33 -6.01
N GLU A 47 38.87 26.25 -4.68
CA GLU A 47 39.31 25.09 -3.91
C GLU A 47 38.15 24.15 -3.54
N SER A 48 36.92 24.48 -3.95
CA SER A 48 35.72 23.73 -3.60
C SER A 48 35.21 22.94 -4.80
N THR A 49 34.77 21.70 -4.57
CA THR A 49 34.07 20.87 -5.56
C THR A 49 32.66 20.60 -5.05
N PRO A 50 31.61 21.08 -5.72
CA PRO A 50 30.25 20.78 -5.30
C PRO A 50 29.94 19.31 -5.57
N ASP A 51 29.11 18.74 -4.72
CA ASP A 51 28.43 17.47 -4.95
C ASP A 51 26.96 17.65 -4.56
N PHE A 52 26.08 16.96 -5.26
CA PHE A 52 24.66 16.93 -4.94
C PHE A 52 24.31 15.52 -4.50
N ILE A 53 23.81 15.39 -3.28
CA ILE A 53 23.12 14.17 -2.89
C ILE A 53 21.80 14.15 -3.68
N GLY A 54 21.83 13.48 -4.83
CA GLY A 54 20.66 13.26 -5.68
C GLY A 54 19.61 12.40 -4.97
N GLN A 55 18.41 12.37 -5.55
CA GLN A 55 17.38 11.44 -5.11
C GLN A 55 17.87 9.98 -5.27
N PRO A 56 17.30 9.03 -4.53
CA PRO A 56 17.48 7.62 -4.84
C PRO A 56 17.13 7.35 -6.30
N GLU A 57 17.89 6.49 -6.96
CA GLU A 57 17.65 6.09 -8.34
C GLU A 57 17.25 4.62 -8.35
N ALA A 58 16.23 4.29 -9.14
CA ALA A 58 15.83 2.91 -9.30
C ALA A 58 16.91 2.10 -10.05
N PRO A 59 17.06 0.79 -9.78
CA PRO A 59 17.97 -0.06 -10.54
C PRO A 59 17.68 -0.02 -12.04
N GLU A 60 18.72 -0.17 -12.86
CA GLU A 60 18.56 -0.25 -14.31
C GLU A 60 17.58 -1.38 -14.70
N GLY A 61 16.61 -1.06 -15.56
CA GLY A 61 15.57 -2.00 -15.99
C GLY A 61 14.48 -2.27 -14.96
N ALA A 62 14.41 -1.49 -13.87
CA ALA A 62 13.32 -1.57 -12.90
C ALA A 62 11.94 -1.42 -13.57
N PRO A 63 10.99 -2.34 -13.33
CA PRO A 63 9.67 -2.28 -13.95
C PRO A 63 8.75 -1.28 -13.24
N ASN A 64 7.76 -0.79 -13.97
CA ASN A 64 6.59 -0.18 -13.35
C ASN A 64 5.74 -1.26 -12.67
N VAL A 65 5.18 -0.95 -11.50
CA VAL A 65 4.36 -1.86 -10.72
C VAL A 65 3.00 -1.22 -10.47
N LEU A 66 1.94 -1.84 -10.97
CA LEU A 66 0.55 -1.46 -10.72
C LEU A 66 -0.15 -2.59 -9.96
N VAL A 67 -0.63 -2.29 -8.75
CA VAL A 67 -1.45 -3.19 -7.95
C VAL A 67 -2.88 -2.70 -7.99
N ILE A 68 -3.80 -3.52 -8.50
CA ILE A 68 -5.23 -3.24 -8.46
C ILE A 68 -5.89 -4.21 -7.47
N MET A 69 -6.52 -3.69 -6.42
CA MET A 69 -7.30 -4.48 -5.46
C MET A 69 -8.77 -4.09 -5.51
N LEU A 70 -9.64 -5.04 -5.88
CA LEU A 70 -11.08 -4.84 -5.85
C LEU A 70 -11.65 -5.20 -4.48
N ASP A 71 -12.46 -4.31 -3.91
CA ASP A 71 -13.06 -4.47 -2.59
C ASP A 71 -14.35 -5.32 -2.70
N ASP A 72 -14.43 -6.40 -1.92
CA ASP A 72 -15.53 -7.38 -1.90
C ASP A 72 -15.89 -8.02 -3.25
N ALA A 73 -14.95 -8.04 -4.19
CA ALA A 73 -15.12 -8.77 -5.44
C ALA A 73 -15.11 -10.29 -5.18
N GLY A 74 -16.24 -10.94 -5.41
CA GLY A 74 -16.37 -12.38 -5.32
C GLY A 74 -15.57 -13.11 -6.40
N TYR A 75 -15.01 -14.27 -6.05
CA TYR A 75 -14.22 -15.13 -6.93
C TYR A 75 -14.88 -15.32 -8.32
N SER A 76 -16.19 -15.52 -8.34
CA SER A 76 -16.96 -15.90 -9.52
C SER A 76 -17.86 -14.77 -10.03
N ASN A 77 -17.51 -13.52 -9.76
CA ASN A 77 -18.25 -12.36 -10.28
C ASN A 77 -17.98 -12.15 -11.77
N ALA A 78 -16.71 -12.19 -12.17
CA ALA A 78 -16.23 -11.96 -13.53
C ALA A 78 -16.42 -13.18 -14.45
N SER A 79 -16.63 -12.93 -15.75
CA SER A 79 -16.79 -14.02 -16.74
C SER A 79 -15.59 -14.94 -16.86
N SER A 80 -14.37 -14.44 -16.65
CA SER A 80 -13.14 -15.25 -16.62
C SER A 80 -13.10 -16.29 -15.50
N PHE A 81 -13.97 -16.18 -14.50
CA PHE A 81 -14.11 -17.13 -13.39
C PHE A 81 -15.54 -17.72 -13.31
N GLY A 82 -16.25 -17.71 -14.44
CA GLY A 82 -17.57 -18.33 -14.63
C GLY A 82 -18.75 -17.42 -14.32
N GLY A 83 -18.52 -16.19 -13.87
CA GLY A 83 -19.53 -15.16 -13.62
C GLY A 83 -20.19 -14.60 -14.87
N VAL A 84 -21.07 -13.63 -14.67
CA VAL A 84 -21.72 -12.89 -15.77
C VAL A 84 -21.13 -11.50 -15.99
N MET A 85 -20.42 -10.94 -15.00
CA MET A 85 -19.86 -9.60 -15.12
C MET A 85 -18.80 -9.58 -16.21
N LYS A 86 -19.00 -8.71 -17.19
CA LYS A 86 -18.06 -8.53 -18.30
C LYS A 86 -16.94 -7.59 -17.89
N THR A 87 -15.73 -8.12 -17.89
CA THR A 87 -14.51 -7.43 -17.43
C THR A 87 -13.43 -7.47 -18.51
N PRO A 88 -13.68 -6.99 -19.74
CA PRO A 88 -12.82 -7.23 -20.90
C PRO A 88 -11.36 -6.82 -20.69
N THR A 89 -11.10 -5.74 -19.92
CA THR A 89 -9.74 -5.32 -19.58
C THR A 89 -9.03 -6.32 -18.67
N PHE A 90 -9.68 -6.81 -17.61
CA PHE A 90 -9.12 -7.83 -16.74
C PHE A 90 -9.02 -9.19 -17.44
N ASP A 91 -9.99 -9.52 -18.28
CA ASP A 91 -9.99 -10.74 -19.08
C ASP A 91 -8.75 -10.75 -19.97
N ARG A 92 -8.49 -9.66 -20.72
CA ARG A 92 -7.29 -9.50 -21.55
C ARG A 92 -5.99 -9.63 -20.74
N ILE A 93 -5.88 -8.95 -19.59
CA ILE A 93 -4.69 -9.04 -18.72
C ILE A 93 -4.47 -10.48 -18.25
N GLY A 94 -5.54 -11.19 -17.89
CA GLY A 94 -5.45 -12.57 -17.46
C GLY A 94 -5.13 -13.56 -18.59
N ASP A 95 -5.54 -13.27 -19.82
CA ASP A 95 -5.25 -14.10 -21.01
C ASP A 95 -3.80 -13.93 -21.47
N GLU A 96 -3.25 -12.72 -21.35
CA GLU A 96 -1.83 -12.42 -21.63
C GLU A 96 -0.91 -12.80 -20.47
N GLY A 97 -1.47 -13.07 -19.28
CA GLY A 97 -0.74 -13.29 -18.04
C GLY A 97 -1.06 -14.62 -17.37
N ILE A 98 -1.12 -14.60 -16.03
CA ILE A 98 -1.39 -15.76 -15.19
C ILE A 98 -2.63 -15.49 -14.35
N ARG A 99 -3.52 -16.48 -14.29
CA ARG A 99 -4.68 -16.49 -13.38
C ARG A 99 -4.47 -17.49 -12.27
N TYR A 100 -4.78 -17.09 -11.05
CA TYR A 100 -4.71 -17.95 -9.87
C TYR A 100 -6.12 -18.41 -9.48
N THR A 101 -6.30 -19.72 -9.29
CA THR A 101 -7.51 -20.32 -8.70
C THR A 101 -7.33 -20.63 -7.21
N HIS A 102 -6.08 -20.59 -6.73
CA HIS A 102 -5.71 -20.77 -5.33
C HIS A 102 -4.89 -19.57 -4.85
N MET A 103 -5.60 -18.50 -4.52
CA MET A 103 -5.05 -17.31 -3.86
C MET A 103 -5.89 -17.02 -2.63
N SER A 104 -5.23 -16.78 -1.51
CA SER A 104 -5.90 -16.48 -0.23
C SER A 104 -5.59 -15.07 0.22
N VAL A 105 -6.60 -14.43 0.79
CA VAL A 105 -6.52 -13.16 1.49
C VAL A 105 -6.96 -13.36 2.94
N ALA A 106 -6.83 -12.34 3.79
CA ALA A 106 -7.48 -12.38 5.09
C ALA A 106 -9.01 -12.25 4.92
N ALA A 107 -9.77 -12.63 5.96
CA ALA A 107 -11.23 -12.67 5.87
C ALA A 107 -11.90 -11.29 5.72
N VAL A 108 -11.18 -10.20 6.00
CA VAL A 108 -11.70 -8.83 5.94
C VAL A 108 -10.64 -7.85 5.38
N CYS A 109 -11.08 -6.63 5.10
CA CYS A 109 -10.38 -5.63 4.29
C CYS A 109 -9.07 -5.09 4.88
N SER A 110 -9.09 -4.35 6.00
CA SER A 110 -7.86 -3.78 6.61
C SER A 110 -6.73 -4.82 6.80
N PRO A 111 -7.01 -6.03 7.33
CA PRO A 111 -6.00 -7.07 7.48
C PRO A 111 -5.35 -7.49 6.16
N THR A 112 -6.16 -7.69 5.11
CA THR A 112 -5.64 -8.05 3.77
C THR A 112 -4.74 -6.97 3.21
N ARG A 113 -5.14 -5.70 3.34
CA ARG A 113 -4.40 -4.54 2.82
C ARG A 113 -3.07 -4.36 3.54
N GLY A 114 -3.07 -4.46 4.87
CA GLY A 114 -1.85 -4.40 5.68
C GLY A 114 -0.89 -5.55 5.35
N SER A 115 -1.40 -6.78 5.24
CA SER A 115 -0.58 -7.94 4.89
C SER A 115 0.01 -7.84 3.48
N LEU A 116 -0.77 -7.35 2.49
CA LEU A 116 -0.27 -7.13 1.13
C LEU A 116 0.88 -6.13 1.09
N LEU A 117 0.74 -5.00 1.80
CA LEU A 117 1.72 -3.93 1.78
C LEU A 117 2.97 -4.23 2.60
N THR A 118 2.92 -5.13 3.58
CA THR A 118 4.06 -5.44 4.46
C THR A 118 4.68 -6.81 4.18
N GLY A 119 3.91 -7.76 3.65
CA GLY A 119 4.28 -9.18 3.55
C GLY A 119 4.17 -9.95 4.87
N TYR A 120 3.68 -9.34 5.95
CA TYR A 120 3.60 -9.96 7.28
C TYR A 120 2.20 -10.53 7.58
N ASN A 121 2.16 -11.42 8.59
CA ASN A 121 0.90 -11.91 9.12
C ASN A 121 0.11 -10.78 9.79
N ILE A 122 -1.21 -10.77 9.58
CA ILE A 122 -2.11 -9.71 10.04
C ILE A 122 -2.05 -9.45 11.55
N HIS A 123 -1.76 -10.46 12.37
CA HIS A 123 -1.65 -10.30 13.82
C HIS A 123 -0.31 -9.73 14.24
N GLN A 124 0.75 -9.94 13.46
CA GLN A 124 2.08 -9.37 13.75
C GLN A 124 2.09 -7.86 13.56
N ILE A 125 1.30 -7.35 12.60
CA ILE A 125 1.22 -5.93 12.26
C ILE A 125 0.04 -5.21 12.90
N GLY A 126 -0.61 -5.77 13.93
CA GLY A 126 -1.68 -5.04 14.63
C GLY A 126 -3.05 -5.03 13.92
N THR A 127 -3.17 -5.58 12.73
CA THR A 127 -4.39 -5.59 11.91
C THR A 127 -5.12 -6.93 11.99
N GLY A 128 -5.23 -7.56 13.16
CA GLY A 128 -5.97 -8.82 13.35
C GLY A 128 -7.48 -8.69 13.13
N ILE A 129 -7.99 -7.45 13.12
CA ILE A 129 -9.38 -7.06 12.87
C ILE A 129 -9.41 -5.74 12.08
N ILE A 130 -10.56 -5.34 11.54
CA ILE A 130 -10.73 -4.04 10.88
C ILE A 130 -10.52 -2.87 11.85
N SER A 131 -10.10 -1.73 11.33
CA SER A 131 -9.74 -0.55 12.12
C SER A 131 -10.89 0.02 12.95
N GLU A 132 -12.12 -0.14 12.49
CA GLU A 132 -13.34 0.27 13.20
C GLU A 132 -13.61 -0.58 14.45
N PHE A 133 -13.04 -1.79 14.54
CA PHE A 133 -13.18 -2.71 15.67
C PHE A 133 -11.85 -2.98 16.37
N ALA A 134 -10.90 -2.05 16.27
CA ALA A 134 -9.64 -2.14 16.98
C ALA A 134 -9.87 -2.33 18.51
N THR A 135 -8.99 -3.10 19.14
CA THR A 135 -9.01 -3.39 20.58
C THR A 135 -7.64 -3.16 21.19
N GLY A 136 -7.55 -3.09 22.51
CA GLY A 136 -6.26 -2.95 23.21
C GLY A 136 -5.39 -4.21 23.23
N TYR A 137 -5.83 -5.33 22.62
CA TYR A 137 -5.04 -6.56 22.63
C TYR A 137 -3.90 -6.50 21.59
N PRO A 138 -2.71 -7.05 21.91
CA PRO A 138 -1.61 -7.14 20.97
C PRO A 138 -2.04 -7.80 19.65
N GLY A 139 -1.73 -7.17 18.53
CA GLY A 139 -2.08 -7.66 17.20
C GLY A 139 -3.48 -7.29 16.70
N TYR A 140 -4.28 -6.56 17.48
CA TYR A 140 -5.67 -6.19 17.14
C TYR A 140 -5.97 -4.70 17.35
N ASN A 141 -4.95 -3.87 17.51
CA ASN A 141 -5.06 -2.46 17.89
C ASN A 141 -5.04 -1.49 16.71
N SER A 142 -4.90 -1.99 15.47
CA SER A 142 -4.73 -1.19 14.24
C SER A 142 -3.54 -0.24 14.22
N GLN A 143 -2.67 -0.32 15.21
CA GLN A 143 -1.43 0.43 15.28
C GLN A 143 -0.33 -0.46 14.71
N ILE A 144 0.00 -0.21 13.45
CA ILE A 144 1.04 -0.98 12.78
C ILE A 144 2.40 -0.64 13.37
N ASP A 145 3.21 -1.68 13.52
CA ASP A 145 4.57 -1.55 14.02
C ASP A 145 5.41 -0.67 13.08
N TYR A 146 5.82 0.49 13.58
CA TYR A 146 6.67 1.48 12.92
C TYR A 146 8.01 0.93 12.40
N THR A 147 8.43 -0.24 12.87
CA THR A 147 9.65 -0.91 12.42
C THR A 147 9.46 -1.83 11.21
N THR A 148 8.20 -2.10 10.81
CA THR A 148 7.89 -2.93 9.64
C THR A 148 7.74 -2.05 8.40
N PRO A 149 8.71 -2.00 7.49
CA PRO A 149 8.61 -1.16 6.31
C PRO A 149 7.59 -1.73 5.32
N SER A 150 6.73 -0.87 4.81
CA SER A 150 5.84 -1.23 3.71
C SER A 150 6.61 -1.31 2.38
N ILE A 151 6.07 -2.04 1.41
CA ILE A 151 6.58 -2.08 0.04
C ILE A 151 6.66 -0.68 -0.59
N ALA A 152 5.71 0.22 -0.29
CA ALA A 152 5.75 1.59 -0.79
C ALA A 152 6.94 2.35 -0.22
N LYS A 153 7.17 2.27 1.11
CA LYS A 153 8.34 2.89 1.77
C LYS A 153 9.65 2.39 1.18
N ILE A 154 9.75 1.08 0.97
CA ILE A 154 10.93 0.45 0.36
C ILE A 154 11.15 0.99 -1.06
N LEU A 155 10.11 1.03 -1.89
CA LEU A 155 10.21 1.46 -3.29
C LEU A 155 10.50 2.96 -3.41
N THR A 156 9.86 3.81 -2.61
CA THR A 156 10.15 5.25 -2.55
C THR A 156 11.62 5.51 -2.20
N GLU A 157 12.15 4.82 -1.19
CA GLU A 157 13.56 4.95 -0.80
C GLU A 157 14.55 4.36 -1.84
N ASN A 158 14.04 3.64 -2.85
CA ASN A 158 14.81 3.08 -3.96
C ASN A 158 14.41 3.70 -5.32
N GLY A 159 13.93 4.95 -5.32
CA GLY A 159 13.81 5.76 -6.53
C GLY A 159 12.57 5.48 -7.37
N TYR A 160 11.54 4.85 -6.82
CA TYR A 160 10.24 4.76 -7.46
C TYR A 160 9.38 5.97 -7.10
N ALA A 161 8.62 6.47 -8.07
CA ALA A 161 7.49 7.36 -7.79
C ALA A 161 6.34 6.52 -7.20
N THR A 162 5.85 6.85 -6.00
CA THR A 162 4.83 6.00 -5.35
C THR A 162 3.52 6.74 -5.07
N ALA A 163 2.40 6.09 -5.38
CA ALA A 163 1.08 6.64 -5.11
C ALA A 163 0.03 5.60 -4.75
N ALA A 164 -0.90 6.00 -3.89
CA ALA A 164 -2.09 5.24 -3.52
C ALA A 164 -3.36 5.97 -3.96
N PHE A 165 -4.31 5.22 -4.54
CA PHE A 165 -5.59 5.73 -5.01
C PHE A 165 -6.74 4.90 -4.46
N GLY A 166 -7.73 5.55 -3.82
CA GLY A 166 -8.98 4.94 -3.40
C GLY A 166 -9.04 4.58 -1.91
N LYS A 167 -9.57 3.40 -1.61
CA LYS A 167 -9.79 2.91 -0.25
C LYS A 167 -8.45 2.60 0.41
N TRP A 168 -8.15 3.32 1.49
CA TRP A 168 -6.97 3.04 2.30
C TRP A 168 -7.23 1.97 3.35
N HIS A 169 -8.08 2.28 4.35
CA HIS A 169 -8.55 1.36 5.38
C HIS A 169 -7.47 0.72 6.27
N ASN A 170 -6.33 1.40 6.46
CA ASN A 170 -5.28 0.96 7.38
C ASN A 170 -4.80 2.05 8.37
N THR A 171 -5.45 3.21 8.38
CA THR A 171 -5.23 4.24 9.40
C THR A 171 -6.15 3.93 10.59
N PRO A 172 -5.66 3.98 11.85
CA PRO A 172 -6.53 3.94 13.02
C PRO A 172 -7.64 4.99 12.92
N MET A 173 -8.89 4.64 13.25
CA MET A 173 -10.03 5.53 13.00
C MET A 173 -9.97 6.81 13.84
N GLU A 174 -9.31 6.77 14.99
CA GLU A 174 -9.01 7.93 15.83
C GLU A 174 -8.02 8.92 15.18
N GLU A 175 -7.20 8.46 14.22
CA GLU A 175 -6.24 9.28 13.46
C GLU A 175 -6.76 9.64 12.06
N ALA A 176 -7.88 9.05 11.62
CA ALA A 176 -8.43 9.19 10.27
C ALA A 176 -9.19 10.52 10.07
N SER A 177 -8.56 11.64 10.43
CA SER A 177 -9.13 12.99 10.31
C SER A 177 -8.08 14.04 9.90
N PRO A 178 -8.47 15.13 9.23
CA PRO A 178 -7.53 16.17 8.81
C PRO A 178 -6.91 16.95 9.99
N ALA A 179 -7.28 16.64 11.24
CA ALA A 179 -6.64 17.19 12.43
C ALA A 179 -5.29 16.50 12.75
N GLY A 180 -5.02 15.35 12.13
CA GLY A 180 -3.89 14.49 12.47
C GLY A 180 -4.10 13.69 13.77
N PRO A 181 -3.07 12.94 14.21
CA PRO A 181 -1.75 12.82 13.59
C PRO A 181 -1.79 12.16 12.19
N PHE A 182 -0.82 12.49 11.33
CA PHE A 182 -0.72 11.96 9.95
C PHE A 182 0.25 10.79 9.83
N GLU A 183 0.78 10.29 10.94
CA GLU A 183 1.83 9.27 10.95
C GLU A 183 1.32 7.95 10.34
N SER A 184 0.12 7.51 10.69
CA SER A 184 -0.49 6.27 10.17
C SER A 184 -1.23 6.44 8.84
N TRP A 185 -1.11 7.60 8.18
CA TRP A 185 -1.71 7.88 6.88
C TRP A 185 -0.90 7.25 5.74
N PRO A 186 -1.47 7.09 4.53
CA PRO A 186 -0.74 6.55 3.37
C PRO A 186 0.61 7.25 3.13
N THR A 187 0.66 8.57 3.33
CA THR A 187 1.87 9.38 3.12
C THR A 187 2.79 9.46 4.34
N GLY A 188 2.40 8.85 5.46
CA GLY A 188 3.22 8.76 6.67
C GLY A 188 4.14 7.54 6.62
N ILE A 189 4.06 6.66 7.62
CA ILE A 189 4.96 5.51 7.80
C ILE A 189 4.92 4.51 6.64
N TRP A 190 3.81 4.51 5.90
CA TRP A 190 3.61 3.67 4.75
C TRP A 190 4.46 4.11 3.55
N GLY A 191 4.84 5.39 3.49
CA GLY A 191 5.84 5.88 2.55
C GLY A 191 5.35 6.08 1.12
N PHE A 192 4.03 6.18 0.88
CA PHE A 192 3.55 6.70 -0.40
C PHE A 192 3.86 8.19 -0.51
N GLU A 193 4.35 8.65 -1.67
CA GLU A 193 4.57 10.09 -1.89
C GLU A 193 3.27 10.84 -2.16
N TYR A 194 2.25 10.14 -2.65
CA TYR A 194 0.97 10.72 -2.99
C TYR A 194 -0.20 9.82 -2.59
N PHE A 195 -1.27 10.43 -2.10
CA PHE A 195 -2.53 9.74 -1.84
C PHE A 195 -3.71 10.54 -2.36
N TRP A 196 -4.66 9.84 -2.98
CA TRP A 196 -5.98 10.39 -3.26
C TRP A 196 -7.05 9.33 -3.02
N GLY A 197 -8.00 9.60 -2.13
CA GLY A 197 -9.03 8.61 -1.82
C GLY A 197 -9.67 8.83 -0.47
N PHE A 198 -10.02 7.76 0.21
CA PHE A 198 -10.72 7.80 1.50
C PHE A 198 -10.11 6.81 2.50
N LEU A 199 -10.20 7.16 3.79
CA LEU A 199 -9.53 6.42 4.86
C LEU A 199 -10.37 5.29 5.45
N GLY A 200 -11.70 5.46 5.51
CA GLY A 200 -12.60 4.50 6.14
C GLY A 200 -12.78 3.19 5.37
N GLY A 201 -13.44 2.22 6.02
CA GLY A 201 -13.77 0.93 5.41
C GLY A 201 -14.78 0.98 4.28
N GLU A 202 -15.58 2.02 4.18
CA GLU A 202 -16.55 2.22 3.11
C GLU A 202 -16.81 3.70 2.89
N THR A 203 -17.41 4.03 1.75
CA THR A 203 -17.77 5.41 1.42
C THR A 203 -18.92 5.45 0.42
N ASN A 204 -19.66 6.56 0.39
CA ASN A 204 -20.64 6.79 -0.66
C ASN A 204 -19.92 6.98 -2.00
N GLN A 205 -20.30 6.25 -3.04
CA GLN A 205 -19.60 6.27 -4.33
C GLN A 205 -19.87 7.54 -5.14
N PHE A 206 -20.93 8.29 -4.82
CA PHE A 206 -21.30 9.58 -5.44
C PHE A 206 -20.95 10.80 -4.57
N HIS A 207 -20.92 10.62 -3.26
CA HIS A 207 -20.64 11.66 -2.26
C HIS A 207 -19.59 11.20 -1.23
N PRO A 208 -18.40 10.76 -1.66
CA PRO A 208 -17.38 10.26 -0.76
C PRO A 208 -16.74 11.36 0.08
N LEU A 209 -16.36 11.02 1.31
CA LEU A 209 -15.39 11.79 2.09
C LEU A 209 -13.99 11.55 1.53
N LEU A 210 -13.46 12.52 0.79
CA LEU A 210 -12.19 12.40 0.07
C LEU A 210 -11.07 13.19 0.72
N TYR A 211 -9.86 12.69 0.50
CA TYR A 211 -8.60 13.32 0.90
C TYR A 211 -7.63 13.31 -0.26
N GLU A 212 -6.88 14.40 -0.39
CA GLU A 212 -5.65 14.47 -1.18
C GLU A 212 -4.49 14.68 -0.20
N ASN A 213 -3.60 13.69 -0.14
CA ASN A 213 -2.60 13.54 0.92
C ASN A 213 -3.28 13.61 2.30
N THR A 214 -3.00 14.67 3.07
CA THR A 214 -3.56 14.91 4.41
C THR A 214 -4.71 15.92 4.43
N THR A 215 -5.09 16.44 3.26
CA THR A 215 -6.09 17.51 3.13
C THR A 215 -7.43 16.93 2.72
N ALA A 216 -8.48 17.20 3.50
CA ALA A 216 -9.84 16.88 3.08
C ALA A 216 -10.22 17.72 1.86
N ILE A 217 -10.81 17.08 0.85
CA ILE A 217 -11.25 17.74 -0.38
C ILE A 217 -12.75 17.55 -0.58
N GLU A 218 -13.38 18.54 -1.20
CA GLU A 218 -14.79 18.46 -1.58
C GLU A 218 -15.00 17.38 -2.64
N THR A 219 -16.14 16.71 -2.58
CA THR A 219 -16.54 15.78 -3.64
C THR A 219 -16.69 16.55 -4.96
N PRO A 220 -16.00 16.14 -6.04
CA PRO A 220 -16.21 16.73 -7.35
C PRO A 220 -17.65 16.55 -7.82
N LYS A 221 -18.20 17.54 -8.53
CA LYS A 221 -19.57 17.47 -9.07
C LYS A 221 -19.67 16.60 -10.31
N THR A 222 -18.59 16.56 -11.09
CA THR A 222 -18.49 15.84 -12.36
C THR A 222 -17.14 15.14 -12.48
N ASN A 223 -17.06 14.11 -13.32
CA ASN A 223 -15.78 13.54 -13.77
C ASN A 223 -15.12 14.47 -14.80
N ALA A 224 -13.89 14.15 -15.22
CA ALA A 224 -13.14 14.96 -16.18
C ALA A 224 -13.84 15.08 -17.55
N ASP A 225 -14.61 14.07 -17.95
CA ASP A 225 -15.40 14.05 -19.19
C ASP A 225 -16.75 14.81 -19.09
N GLY A 226 -17.04 15.40 -17.93
CA GLY A 226 -18.27 16.15 -17.66
C GLY A 226 -19.47 15.29 -17.23
N SER A 227 -19.33 13.96 -17.12
CA SER A 227 -20.39 13.09 -16.61
C SER A 227 -20.64 13.33 -15.12
N THR A 228 -21.78 12.84 -14.60
CA THR A 228 -22.02 12.82 -13.15
C THR A 228 -20.89 12.10 -12.42
N PHE A 229 -20.41 12.70 -11.34
CA PHE A 229 -19.29 12.15 -10.58
C PHE A 229 -19.58 10.74 -10.06
N HIS A 230 -18.59 9.88 -10.13
CA HIS A 230 -18.57 8.60 -9.42
C HIS A 230 -17.12 8.30 -9.06
N ILE A 231 -16.85 7.90 -7.82
CA ILE A 231 -15.49 7.77 -7.31
C ILE A 231 -14.61 6.86 -8.17
N SER A 232 -15.13 5.77 -8.73
CA SER A 232 -14.35 4.90 -9.64
C SER A 232 -13.84 5.61 -10.89
N HIS A 233 -14.58 6.58 -11.44
CA HIS A 233 -14.13 7.40 -12.57
C HIS A 233 -13.16 8.47 -12.09
N GLY A 234 -13.50 9.20 -11.02
CA GLY A 234 -12.61 10.22 -10.45
C GLY A 234 -11.24 9.68 -10.02
N MET A 235 -11.20 8.45 -9.48
CA MET A 235 -9.95 7.76 -9.17
C MET A 235 -9.10 7.50 -10.43
N ALA A 236 -9.72 7.08 -11.53
CA ALA A 236 -9.01 6.85 -12.78
C ALA A 236 -8.47 8.16 -13.35
N ASP A 237 -9.28 9.22 -13.36
CA ASP A 237 -8.89 10.57 -13.78
C ASP A 237 -7.67 11.06 -12.97
N GLN A 238 -7.72 10.91 -11.65
CA GLN A 238 -6.63 11.36 -10.78
C GLN A 238 -5.37 10.51 -10.92
N ALA A 239 -5.49 9.19 -11.08
CA ALA A 239 -4.35 8.30 -11.29
C ALA A 239 -3.63 8.59 -12.62
N ILE A 240 -4.40 8.83 -13.69
CA ILE A 240 -3.85 9.23 -15.00
C ILE A 240 -3.15 10.59 -14.89
N LYS A 241 -3.81 11.58 -14.27
CA LYS A 241 -3.22 12.91 -14.05
C LYS A 241 -1.92 12.85 -13.27
N TRP A 242 -1.88 12.05 -12.20
CA TRP A 242 -0.66 11.86 -11.42
C TRP A 242 0.46 11.22 -12.26
N LEU A 243 0.14 10.19 -13.04
CA LEU A 243 1.11 9.52 -13.90
C LEU A 243 1.67 10.45 -14.99
N ASP A 244 0.81 11.27 -15.62
CA ASP A 244 1.21 12.24 -16.64
C ASP A 244 2.14 13.31 -16.08
N ASN A 245 1.85 13.81 -14.86
CA ASN A 245 2.71 14.79 -14.18
C ASN A 245 4.11 14.22 -13.91
N TRP A 246 4.20 12.96 -13.49
CA TRP A 246 5.48 12.31 -13.20
C TRP A 246 6.30 12.07 -14.46
N LYS A 247 5.69 11.49 -15.49
CA LYS A 247 6.35 11.23 -16.78
C LYS A 247 6.78 12.51 -17.49
N GLY A 248 6.13 13.64 -17.23
CA GLY A 248 6.53 14.94 -17.76
C GLY A 248 7.82 15.49 -17.16
N LEU A 249 8.21 15.02 -15.96
CA LEU A 249 9.38 15.54 -15.22
C LEU A 249 10.53 14.55 -15.15
N ARG A 250 10.24 13.24 -15.05
CA ARG A 250 11.23 12.18 -14.78
C ARG A 250 10.92 10.91 -15.55
N ASP A 251 11.93 10.06 -15.70
CA ASP A 251 11.83 8.72 -16.30
C ASP A 251 12.01 7.62 -15.24
N ASP A 252 11.50 7.89 -14.03
CA ASP A 252 11.56 6.97 -12.90
C ASP A 252 10.41 5.93 -13.00
N PRO A 253 10.61 4.67 -12.58
CA PRO A 253 9.52 3.71 -12.50
C PRO A 253 8.50 4.11 -11.44
N PHE A 254 7.24 3.70 -11.61
CA PHE A 254 6.20 3.97 -10.62
C PHE A 254 5.77 2.71 -9.86
N PHE A 255 5.33 2.91 -8.61
CA PHE A 255 4.49 1.98 -7.88
C PHE A 255 3.14 2.61 -7.59
N MET A 256 2.08 2.05 -8.19
CA MET A 256 0.72 2.54 -8.01
C MET A 256 -0.12 1.48 -7.28
N TYR A 257 -0.65 1.85 -6.13
CA TYR A 257 -1.61 1.07 -5.35
C TYR A 257 -3.02 1.58 -5.59
N TYR A 258 -3.79 0.88 -6.42
CA TYR A 258 -5.10 1.31 -6.92
C TYR A 258 -6.22 0.44 -6.35
N THR A 259 -6.99 0.99 -5.41
CA THR A 259 -7.95 0.23 -4.60
C THR A 259 -9.35 0.87 -4.63
N PRO A 260 -10.14 0.63 -5.69
CA PRO A 260 -11.48 1.21 -5.78
C PRO A 260 -12.37 0.85 -4.59
N GLY A 261 -13.23 1.79 -4.20
CA GLY A 261 -14.27 1.55 -3.19
C GLY A 261 -15.40 0.66 -3.70
N ALA A 262 -15.74 0.74 -4.98
CA ALA A 262 -16.62 -0.24 -5.62
C ALA A 262 -15.86 -1.57 -5.79
N VAL A 263 -16.47 -2.74 -5.55
CA VAL A 263 -17.92 -3.02 -5.49
C VAL A 263 -18.46 -3.21 -4.07
N HIS A 264 -17.78 -2.65 -3.06
CA HIS A 264 -18.23 -2.70 -1.67
C HIS A 264 -19.53 -1.92 -1.45
N ALA A 265 -20.20 -2.20 -0.35
CA ALA A 265 -21.33 -1.39 0.13
C ALA A 265 -20.92 0.08 0.38
N PRO A 266 -21.85 1.04 0.25
CA PRO A 266 -23.18 0.89 -0.37
C PRO A 266 -23.08 0.60 -1.88
N ILE A 267 -23.90 -0.33 -2.38
CA ILE A 267 -23.90 -0.72 -3.80
C ILE A 267 -24.53 0.40 -4.65
N GLN A 268 -23.67 1.27 -5.15
CA GLN A 268 -24.02 2.46 -5.90
C GLN A 268 -23.29 2.41 -7.23
N VAL A 269 -24.04 2.29 -8.33
CA VAL A 269 -23.51 2.08 -9.67
C VAL A 269 -24.21 3.04 -10.63
N PRO A 270 -23.48 3.70 -11.54
CA PRO A 270 -24.11 4.53 -12.57
C PRO A 270 -25.12 3.74 -13.41
N LYS A 271 -26.18 4.42 -13.82
CA LYS A 271 -27.36 3.79 -14.44
C LYS A 271 -26.99 2.98 -15.68
N GLU A 272 -26.12 3.52 -16.53
CA GLU A 272 -25.65 2.90 -17.77
C GLU A 272 -24.90 1.59 -17.55
N TRP A 273 -24.28 1.39 -16.38
CA TRP A 273 -23.61 0.15 -16.01
C TRP A 273 -24.56 -0.85 -15.37
N ARG A 274 -25.46 -0.38 -14.49
CA ARG A 274 -26.49 -1.21 -13.87
C ARG A 274 -27.44 -1.81 -14.91
N ASP A 275 -27.94 -0.99 -15.83
CA ASP A 275 -28.99 -1.38 -16.77
C ASP A 275 -28.54 -2.47 -17.76
N LYS A 276 -27.21 -2.68 -17.94
CA LYS A 276 -26.64 -3.78 -18.75
C LYS A 276 -26.98 -5.18 -18.20
N TYR A 277 -27.28 -5.28 -16.91
CA TYR A 277 -27.58 -6.55 -16.23
C TYR A 277 -29.05 -6.70 -15.85
N LYS A 278 -29.92 -5.81 -16.35
CA LYS A 278 -31.37 -5.88 -16.10
C LYS A 278 -31.91 -7.22 -16.59
N GLY A 279 -32.67 -7.90 -15.74
CA GLY A 279 -33.27 -9.20 -16.05
C GLY A 279 -32.37 -10.41 -15.79
N GLN A 280 -31.04 -10.23 -15.64
CA GLN A 280 -30.12 -11.37 -15.52
C GLN A 280 -30.23 -12.13 -14.20
N PHE A 281 -30.86 -11.52 -13.19
CA PHE A 281 -30.98 -12.10 -11.85
C PHE A 281 -32.45 -12.28 -11.41
N ASP A 282 -33.41 -12.17 -12.35
CA ASP A 282 -34.85 -12.20 -12.04
C ASP A 282 -35.32 -13.57 -11.50
N GLU A 283 -34.62 -14.66 -11.87
CA GLU A 283 -34.88 -16.01 -11.36
C GLU A 283 -34.29 -16.26 -9.96
N GLY A 284 -33.56 -15.28 -9.42
CA GLY A 284 -33.00 -15.31 -8.07
C GLY A 284 -31.64 -16.02 -7.95
N TRP A 285 -31.07 -15.91 -6.75
CA TRP A 285 -29.71 -16.35 -6.45
C TRP A 285 -29.48 -17.86 -6.64
N HIS A 286 -30.44 -18.70 -6.26
CA HIS A 286 -30.28 -20.16 -6.34
C HIS A 286 -30.09 -20.64 -7.79
N VAL A 287 -30.92 -20.14 -8.70
CA VAL A 287 -30.79 -20.44 -10.14
C VAL A 287 -29.48 -19.89 -10.68
N TYR A 288 -29.14 -18.63 -10.36
CA TYR A 288 -27.88 -18.04 -10.81
C TYR A 288 -26.66 -18.85 -10.36
N ARG A 289 -26.65 -19.31 -9.10
CA ARG A 289 -25.56 -20.11 -8.52
C ARG A 289 -25.37 -21.45 -9.26
N GLU A 290 -26.45 -22.12 -9.63
CA GLU A 290 -26.37 -23.37 -10.41
C GLU A 290 -25.81 -23.11 -11.81
N GLN A 291 -26.32 -22.09 -12.50
CA GLN A 291 -25.82 -21.70 -13.82
C GLN A 291 -24.34 -21.28 -13.78
N LEU A 292 -23.93 -20.58 -12.71
CA LEU A 292 -22.55 -20.18 -12.45
C LEU A 292 -21.64 -21.40 -12.34
N LEU A 293 -22.02 -22.38 -11.52
CA LEU A 293 -21.25 -23.61 -11.33
C LEU A 293 -21.08 -24.37 -12.66
N GLU A 294 -22.14 -24.45 -13.47
CA GLU A 294 -22.08 -25.07 -14.79
C GLU A 294 -21.20 -24.31 -15.79
N ARG A 295 -21.05 -22.99 -15.64
CA ARG A 295 -20.06 -22.21 -16.41
C ARG A 295 -18.64 -22.48 -15.92
N GLN A 296 -18.41 -22.54 -14.61
CA GLN A 296 -17.10 -22.80 -14.03
C GLN A 296 -16.53 -24.17 -14.41
N LYS A 297 -17.37 -25.21 -14.44
CA LYS A 297 -16.96 -26.56 -14.88
C LYS A 297 -16.49 -26.64 -16.35
N LYS A 298 -16.78 -25.62 -17.16
CA LYS A 298 -16.44 -25.55 -18.59
C LYS A 298 -15.18 -24.71 -18.87
N LEU A 299 -14.65 -24.02 -17.86
CA LEU A 299 -13.37 -23.29 -17.92
C LEU A 299 -12.21 -24.26 -17.69
#